data_AF-A0A3N9N379-F1
#
_entry.id   AF-A0A3N9N379-F1
#
_cell.length_a   1.000
_cell.length_b   1.000
_cell.length_c   1.000
_cell.angle_alpha   90.00
_cell.angle_beta   90.00
_cell.angle_gamma   90.00
#
_symmetry.space_group_name_H-M   'P 1'
#
loop_
_entity.id
_entity.type
_entity.pdbx_description
1 polymer ?
#
loop_
_entity_poly.entity_id
_entity_poly.type
_entity_poly.pdbx_seq_one_letter_code
_entity_poly.pdbx_strand_id
1 'polypeptide(L)'
;MLSITILHRFTNTTRQIKNSKPAGLRDRIMAQLIDGILLGILTGLILAIISGGKLFSLWISPMVPLYFVQKTAGFTSDPASWWWGGYFITIRLPILADIQLLCPAPLHWLIYGIYYGYFHSQFGQTPGKMMKGLVMLTREGKRISAKKSLLRWLLYLVSALPLGLGFWWLAFREDNLTWHDHIAKTQVLQFVDPKNPV
;
A
#
# COMPACT_ATOMS: atom_id res chain seq x y z
N MET A 1 13.32 -23.47 -2.60
CA MET A 1 11.98 -23.71 -3.17
C MET A 1 10.91 -23.07 -2.27
N LEU A 2 10.80 -21.74 -2.28
CA LEU A 2 9.74 -21.02 -1.57
C LEU A 2 8.42 -21.38 -2.27
N SER A 3 7.65 -22.23 -1.60
CA SER A 3 6.49 -22.96 -2.10
C SER A 3 5.53 -22.12 -2.95
N ILE A 4 5.38 -22.53 -4.21
CA ILE A 4 4.20 -22.31 -5.07
C ILE A 4 2.89 -22.68 -4.32
N THR A 5 2.98 -23.49 -3.27
CA THR A 5 1.90 -23.82 -2.33
C THR A 5 1.30 -22.62 -1.58
N ILE A 6 2.02 -21.49 -1.39
CA ILE A 6 1.42 -20.28 -0.76
C ILE A 6 0.43 -19.62 -1.72
N LEU A 7 0.75 -19.55 -3.02
CA LEU A 7 -0.13 -19.04 -4.07
C LEU A 7 -1.41 -19.89 -4.23
N HIS A 8 -1.32 -21.20 -3.98
CA HIS A 8 -2.45 -22.13 -4.03
C HIS A 8 -3.22 -22.27 -2.69
N ARG A 9 -2.77 -21.62 -1.60
CA ARG A 9 -3.39 -21.75 -0.27
C ARG A 9 -4.77 -21.06 -0.20
N PHE A 10 -5.08 -20.13 -1.11
CA PHE A 10 -6.28 -19.28 -1.03
C PHE A 10 -7.28 -19.48 -2.19
N THR A 11 -7.15 -20.58 -2.93
CA THR A 11 -8.23 -21.11 -3.77
C THR A 11 -9.26 -21.80 -2.87
N ASN A 12 -10.24 -21.01 -2.40
CA ASN A 12 -11.62 -21.43 -2.17
C ASN A 12 -11.87 -22.72 -1.34
N THR A 13 -11.29 -22.86 -0.15
CA THR A 13 -11.92 -23.77 0.82
C THR A 13 -12.65 -22.93 1.85
N THR A 14 -13.99 -22.94 1.80
CA THR A 14 -14.92 -22.29 2.74
C THR A 14 -14.54 -22.51 4.22
N ARG A 15 -13.86 -23.64 4.48
CA ARG A 15 -13.29 -24.03 5.77
C ARG A 15 -12.20 -23.08 6.30
N GLN A 16 -11.35 -22.51 5.43
CA GLN A 16 -10.31 -21.59 5.88
C GLN A 16 -10.91 -20.22 6.26
N ILE A 17 -11.91 -19.72 5.52
CA ILE A 17 -12.58 -18.44 5.84
C ILE A 17 -13.24 -18.54 7.23
N LYS A 18 -13.85 -19.68 7.57
CA LYS A 18 -14.39 -19.93 8.92
C LYS A 18 -13.35 -19.80 10.04
N ASN A 19 -12.09 -20.12 9.75
CA ASN A 19 -10.98 -20.05 10.72
C ASN A 19 -10.13 -18.77 10.54
N SER A 20 -10.73 -17.72 9.99
CA SER A 20 -10.06 -16.44 9.77
C SER A 20 -10.63 -15.37 10.69
N LYS A 21 -9.78 -14.42 11.09
CA LYS A 21 -10.17 -13.24 11.87
C LYS A 21 -9.93 -11.96 11.06
N PRO A 22 -10.66 -10.86 11.33
CA PRO A 22 -10.32 -9.56 10.75
C PRO A 22 -8.86 -9.21 11.02
N ALA A 23 -8.13 -8.81 9.98
CA ALA A 23 -6.72 -8.46 10.11
C ALA A 23 -6.58 -7.10 10.80
N GLY A 24 -5.88 -7.08 11.94
CA GLY A 24 -5.65 -5.87 12.71
C GLY A 24 -4.62 -4.92 12.09
N LEU A 25 -4.47 -3.74 12.72
CA LEU A 25 -3.63 -2.65 12.22
C LEU A 25 -2.16 -3.07 12.06
N ARG A 26 -1.59 -3.70 13.08
CA ARG A 26 -0.18 -4.14 13.09
C ARG A 26 0.16 -5.03 11.90
N ASP A 27 -0.68 -6.03 11.62
CA ASP A 27 -0.40 -6.98 10.54
C ASP A 27 -0.52 -6.33 9.17
N ARG A 28 -1.48 -5.42 9.00
CA ARG A 28 -1.62 -4.62 7.77
C ARG A 28 -0.43 -3.69 7.55
N ILE A 29 0.04 -3.00 8.60
CA ILE A 29 1.24 -2.15 8.53
C ILE A 29 2.46 -2.99 8.15
N MET A 30 2.67 -4.15 8.79
CA MET A 30 3.81 -5.01 8.47
C MET A 30 3.77 -5.53 7.04
N ALA A 31 2.60 -5.96 6.54
CA ALA A 31 2.44 -6.34 5.15
C ALA A 31 2.76 -5.17 4.20
N GLN A 32 2.28 -3.97 4.53
CA GLN A 32 2.51 -2.75 3.74
C GLN A 32 3.98 -2.32 3.74
N LEU A 33 4.70 -2.51 4.85
CA LEU A 33 6.15 -2.25 4.93
C LEU A 33 6.93 -3.21 4.04
N ILE A 34 6.58 -4.51 4.07
CA ILE A 34 7.21 -5.52 3.20
C ILE A 34 6.97 -5.18 1.73
N ASP A 35 5.73 -4.91 1.35
CA ASP A 35 5.38 -4.52 -0.02
C ASP A 35 6.10 -3.21 -0.43
N GLY A 36 6.21 -2.25 0.49
CA GLY A 36 6.94 -1.00 0.28
C GLY A 36 8.43 -1.23 0.01
N ILE A 37 9.11 -2.05 0.81
CA ILE A 37 10.53 -2.40 0.57
C ILE A 37 10.70 -3.06 -0.80
N LEU A 38 9.84 -4.03 -1.14
CA LEU A 38 9.88 -4.72 -2.44
C LEU A 38 9.67 -3.75 -3.61
N LEU A 39 8.65 -2.89 -3.52
CA LEU A 39 8.37 -1.88 -4.54
C LEU A 39 9.46 -0.81 -4.60
N GLY A 40 10.02 -0.41 -3.47
CA GLY A 40 11.13 0.53 -3.37
C GLY A 40 12.35 0.00 -4.11
N ILE A 41 12.80 -1.22 -3.81
CA ILE A 41 13.93 -1.83 -4.53
C ILE A 41 13.65 -1.91 -6.03
N LEU A 42 12.46 -2.40 -6.43
CA LEU A 42 12.10 -2.52 -7.84
C LEU A 42 12.10 -1.17 -8.56
N THR A 43 11.42 -0.17 -8.01
CA THR A 43 11.36 1.18 -8.58
C THR A 43 12.74 1.83 -8.60
N GLY A 44 13.57 1.59 -7.59
CA GLY A 44 14.93 2.15 -7.52
C GLY A 44 15.87 1.59 -8.55
N LEU A 45 15.80 0.29 -8.82
CA LEU A 45 16.56 -0.32 -9.91
C LEU A 45 16.13 0.21 -11.28
N ILE A 46 14.82 0.31 -11.51
CA ILE A 46 14.26 0.87 -12.76
C ILE A 46 14.74 2.31 -12.96
N LEU A 47 14.66 3.13 -11.92
CA LEU A 47 15.11 4.52 -11.96
C LEU A 47 16.61 4.64 -12.14
N ALA A 48 17.41 3.80 -11.48
CA ALA A 48 18.86 3.79 -11.65
C ALA A 48 19.26 3.47 -13.10
N ILE A 49 18.57 2.54 -13.76
CA ILE A 49 18.80 2.21 -15.17
C ILE A 49 18.40 3.38 -16.08
N ILE A 50 17.19 3.93 -15.91
CA ILE A 50 16.66 5.02 -16.75
C ILE A 50 17.50 6.30 -16.60
N SER A 51 17.97 6.58 -15.38
CA SER A 51 18.77 7.78 -15.07
C SER A 51 20.26 7.66 -15.43
N GLY A 52 20.72 6.50 -15.93
CA GLY A 52 22.13 6.25 -16.19
C GLY A 52 22.98 6.27 -14.92
N GLY A 53 22.45 5.75 -13.81
CA GLY A 53 23.14 5.66 -12.51
C GLY A 53 22.99 6.90 -11.62
N LYS A 54 22.23 7.91 -12.05
CA LYS A 54 21.99 9.12 -11.27
C LYS A 54 20.70 8.96 -10.44
N LEU A 55 20.79 8.33 -9.28
CA LEU A 55 19.68 8.18 -8.34
C LEU A 55 19.38 9.51 -7.64
N PHE A 56 18.14 10.02 -7.76
CA PHE A 56 17.80 11.39 -7.29
C PHE A 56 16.78 11.49 -6.16
N SER A 57 15.93 10.48 -5.91
CA SER A 57 15.30 10.21 -4.61
C SER A 57 14.49 8.92 -4.76
N LEU A 58 14.42 8.11 -3.71
CA LEU A 58 13.61 6.89 -3.73
C LEU A 58 12.55 6.95 -2.64
N TRP A 59 11.29 7.04 -3.06
CA TRP A 59 10.16 6.98 -2.15
C TRP A 59 9.79 5.51 -1.93
N ILE A 60 10.26 4.94 -0.81
CA ILE A 60 10.19 3.50 -0.56
C ILE A 60 8.79 3.09 -0.04
N SER A 61 7.98 3.98 0.54
CA SER A 61 6.63 3.63 1.01
C SER A 61 5.80 4.85 1.41
N PRO A 62 4.46 4.83 1.23
CA PRO A 62 3.55 5.81 1.85
C PRO A 62 3.61 5.85 3.38
N MET A 63 4.17 4.83 4.02
CA MET A 63 4.28 4.73 5.48
C MET A 63 5.67 5.05 6.02
N VAL A 64 6.67 5.23 5.16
CA VAL A 64 8.03 5.59 5.56
C VAL A 64 8.44 6.84 4.78
N PRO A 65 8.23 8.03 5.37
CA PRO A 65 8.78 9.25 4.83
C PRO A 65 10.32 9.15 4.85
N LEU A 66 10.97 8.94 3.71
CA LEU A 66 12.42 8.96 3.65
C LEU A 66 12.89 10.41 3.43
N TYR A 67 13.12 11.11 4.54
CA TYR A 67 13.60 12.50 4.61
C TYR A 67 15.13 12.62 4.52
N PHE A 68 15.75 12.16 3.44
CA PHE A 68 17.15 12.55 3.17
C PHE A 68 17.35 12.89 1.70
N VAL A 69 16.89 14.08 1.32
CA VAL A 69 17.36 14.77 0.11
C VAL A 69 18.09 16.01 0.59
N GLN A 70 19.41 15.91 0.67
CA GLN A 70 20.26 17.09 0.76
C GLN A 70 20.23 17.75 -0.62
N LYS A 71 19.72 18.98 -0.68
CA LYS A 71 19.80 19.89 -1.82
C LYS A 71 21.23 19.90 -2.38
N THR A 72 21.44 19.33 -3.57
CA THR A 72 22.61 19.72 -4.38
C THR A 72 22.36 21.15 -4.86
N ALA A 73 23.30 22.07 -4.59
CA ALA A 73 23.21 23.44 -5.08
C ALA A 73 23.13 23.43 -6.62
N GLY A 74 22.06 24.01 -7.18
CA GLY A 74 21.87 24.16 -8.63
C GLY A 74 20.77 23.31 -9.27
N PHE A 75 20.04 22.47 -8.52
CA PHE A 75 18.93 21.69 -9.09
C PHE A 75 17.58 22.39 -8.84
N THR A 76 17.01 22.99 -9.88
CA THR A 76 15.61 23.46 -9.87
C THR A 76 14.69 22.31 -10.24
N SER A 77 13.61 22.11 -9.47
CA SER A 77 12.53 21.18 -9.79
C SER A 77 11.84 21.62 -11.10
N ASP A 78 12.31 21.11 -12.24
CA ASP A 78 11.69 21.24 -13.56
C ASP A 78 10.28 20.61 -13.52
N PRO A 79 9.21 21.15 -14.12
CA PRO A 79 7.91 20.48 -14.26
C PRO A 79 7.97 19.00 -14.71
N ALA A 80 9.01 18.55 -15.42
CA ALA A 80 9.27 17.12 -15.65
C ALA A 80 9.45 16.28 -14.36
N SER A 81 9.79 16.93 -13.23
CA SER A 81 9.91 16.37 -11.89
C SER A 81 8.57 16.05 -11.22
N TRP A 82 7.42 16.54 -11.71
CA TRP A 82 6.11 16.18 -11.11
C TRP A 82 5.81 14.68 -11.29
N TRP A 83 6.19 14.10 -12.44
CA TRP A 83 6.01 12.69 -12.77
C TRP A 83 6.85 11.76 -11.88
N TRP A 84 7.96 12.25 -11.32
CA TRP A 84 8.98 11.42 -10.67
C TRP A 84 9.26 11.76 -9.19
N GLY A 85 9.33 13.04 -8.83
CA GLY A 85 9.74 13.54 -7.51
C GLY A 85 8.59 13.93 -6.58
N GLY A 86 7.36 13.95 -7.07
CA GLY A 86 6.20 14.45 -6.32
C GLY A 86 6.18 15.98 -6.22
N TYR A 87 5.07 16.51 -5.70
CA TYR A 87 4.91 17.95 -5.48
C TYR A 87 4.71 18.23 -3.99
N PHE A 88 5.40 19.22 -3.45
CA PHE A 88 5.25 19.63 -2.06
C PHE A 88 4.33 20.86 -2.00
N ILE A 89 3.16 20.70 -1.38
CA ILE A 89 2.28 21.83 -1.04
C ILE A 89 2.66 22.27 0.37
N THR A 90 3.27 23.45 0.49
CA THR A 90 3.58 24.03 1.79
C THR A 90 2.41 24.88 2.27
N ILE A 91 1.77 24.46 3.36
CA ILE A 91 0.80 25.27 4.10
C ILE A 91 1.58 26.04 5.16
N ARG A 92 1.71 27.36 4.97
CA ARG A 92 2.33 28.24 5.94
C ARG A 92 1.34 28.55 7.06
N LEU A 93 1.71 28.19 8.28
CA LEU A 93 0.92 28.51 9.47
C LEU A 93 1.57 29.70 10.19
N PRO A 94 0.82 30.77 10.52
CA PRO A 94 1.40 32.01 11.06
C PRO A 94 1.98 31.87 12.47
N ILE A 95 1.65 30.79 13.19
CA ILE A 95 2.01 30.57 14.61
C ILE A 95 2.73 29.21 14.82
N LEU A 96 2.68 28.31 13.83
CA LEU A 96 3.20 26.94 13.91
C LEU A 96 4.22 26.67 12.79
N ALA A 97 4.94 25.55 12.88
CA ALA A 97 5.82 25.11 11.80
C ALA A 97 5.04 24.88 10.49
N ASP A 98 5.66 25.21 9.36
CA ASP A 98 5.11 24.96 8.02
C ASP A 98 4.78 23.49 7.82
N ILE A 99 3.56 23.20 7.35
CA ILE A 99 3.16 21.84 7.00
C ILE A 99 3.47 21.62 5.53
N GLN A 100 4.39 20.71 5.23
CA GLN A 100 4.67 20.28 3.87
C GLN A 100 3.87 19.02 3.54
N LEU A 101 2.83 19.16 2.72
CA LEU A 101 2.05 18.05 2.20
C LEU A 101 2.72 17.50 0.95
N LEU A 102 3.09 16.22 0.97
CA LEU A 102 3.67 15.53 -0.18
C LEU A 102 2.57 14.91 -1.06
N CYS A 103 2.46 15.38 -2.30
CA CYS A 103 1.72 14.69 -3.34
C CYS A 103 2.65 13.64 -3.97
N PRO A 104 2.34 12.33 -3.86
CA PRO A 104 3.15 11.29 -4.49
C PRO A 104 3.13 11.49 -6.01
N ALA A 105 4.26 11.22 -6.65
CA ALA A 105 4.39 11.36 -8.09
C ALA A 105 3.34 10.50 -8.81
N PRO A 106 2.64 10.99 -9.85
CA PRO A 106 1.58 10.25 -10.55
C PRO A 106 2.03 8.88 -11.07
N LEU A 107 3.28 8.79 -11.54
CA LEU A 107 3.83 7.53 -12.02
C LEU A 107 4.05 6.53 -10.87
N HIS A 108 4.55 6.99 -9.73
CA HIS A 108 4.66 6.15 -8.53
C HIS A 108 3.28 5.67 -8.08
N TRP A 109 2.29 6.56 -8.07
CA TRP A 109 0.91 6.19 -7.75
C TRP A 109 0.38 5.11 -8.71
N LEU A 110 0.64 5.27 -10.02
CA LEU A 110 0.27 4.31 -11.06
C LEU A 110 0.96 2.95 -10.90
N ILE A 111 2.28 2.92 -10.63
CA ILE A 111 3.04 1.68 -10.40
C ILE A 111 2.46 0.92 -9.21
N TYR A 112 2.20 1.62 -8.10
CA TYR A 112 1.52 1.04 -6.94
C TYR A 112 0.12 0.53 -7.32
N GLY A 113 -0.63 1.29 -8.12
CA GLY A 113 -1.95 0.88 -8.60
C GLY A 113 -1.95 -0.38 -9.44
N ILE A 114 -1.00 -0.50 -10.36
CA ILE A 114 -0.82 -1.70 -11.20
C ILE A 114 -0.42 -2.87 -10.31
N TYR A 115 0.54 -2.70 -9.41
CA TYR A 115 1.00 -3.73 -8.49
C TYR A 115 -0.13 -4.25 -7.60
N TYR A 116 -0.75 -3.38 -6.79
CA TYR A 116 -1.83 -3.77 -5.90
C TYR A 116 -3.05 -4.25 -6.71
N GLY A 117 -3.37 -3.59 -7.82
CA GLY A 117 -4.45 -3.94 -8.72
C GLY A 117 -4.34 -5.38 -9.22
N TYR A 118 -3.18 -5.72 -9.78
CA TYR A 118 -2.85 -7.05 -10.30
C TYR A 118 -2.88 -8.10 -9.19
N PHE A 119 -2.08 -7.92 -8.14
CA PHE A 119 -1.94 -8.92 -7.08
C PHE A 119 -3.27 -9.19 -6.34
N HIS A 120 -4.03 -8.15 -6.05
CA HIS A 120 -5.35 -8.31 -5.43
C HIS A 120 -6.37 -8.98 -6.34
N SER A 121 -6.36 -8.70 -7.65
CA SER A 121 -7.32 -9.29 -8.57
C SER A 121 -7.02 -10.75 -8.90
N GLN A 122 -5.74 -11.11 -9.02
CA GLN A 122 -5.31 -12.46 -9.35
C GLN A 122 -5.24 -13.38 -8.12
N PHE A 123 -4.69 -12.87 -7.01
CA PHE A 123 -4.37 -13.69 -5.84
C PHE A 123 -5.14 -13.29 -4.58
N GLY A 124 -5.84 -12.15 -4.59
CA GLY A 124 -6.43 -11.57 -3.36
C GLY A 124 -5.38 -11.09 -2.37
N GLN A 125 -4.10 -11.10 -2.74
CA GLN A 125 -2.96 -10.90 -1.84
C GLN A 125 -1.78 -10.33 -2.58
N THR A 126 -1.05 -9.44 -1.93
CA THR A 126 0.30 -9.03 -2.32
C THR A 126 1.35 -9.92 -1.64
N PRO A 127 2.59 -9.98 -2.14
CA PRO A 127 3.71 -10.65 -1.50
C PRO A 127 3.82 -10.39 0.02
N GLY A 128 3.74 -9.15 0.47
CA GLY A 128 3.76 -8.79 1.88
C GLY A 128 2.56 -9.34 2.65
N LYS A 129 1.36 -9.32 2.05
CA LYS A 129 0.17 -9.97 2.62
C LYS A 129 0.31 -11.48 2.69
N MET A 130 0.89 -12.11 1.68
CA MET A 130 1.17 -13.55 1.67
C MET A 130 2.09 -13.94 2.83
N MET A 131 3.17 -13.18 3.05
CA MET A 131 4.10 -13.38 4.16
C MET A 131 3.44 -13.21 5.53
N LYS A 132 2.41 -12.36 5.62
CA LYS A 132 1.63 -12.10 6.84
C LYS A 132 0.38 -12.98 6.98
N GLY A 133 0.14 -13.92 6.05
CA GLY A 133 -1.05 -14.78 6.06
C GLY A 133 -2.36 -14.01 5.89
N LEU A 134 -2.32 -12.85 5.24
CA LEU A 134 -3.45 -11.96 5.04
C LEU A 134 -4.08 -12.17 3.68
N VAL A 135 -5.40 -12.25 3.59
CA VAL A 135 -6.16 -12.29 2.33
C VAL A 135 -7.16 -11.16 2.24
N MET A 136 -7.34 -10.64 1.04
CA MET A 136 -8.37 -9.67 0.73
C MET A 136 -9.52 -10.34 -0.03
N LEU A 137 -10.72 -10.21 0.51
CA LEU A 137 -11.96 -10.79 -0.05
C LEU A 137 -13.06 -9.75 -0.07
N THR A 138 -14.13 -10.02 -0.82
CA THR A 138 -15.38 -9.26 -0.67
C THR A 138 -16.02 -9.56 0.69
N ARG A 139 -17.00 -8.75 1.10
CA ARG A 139 -17.77 -9.02 2.34
C ARG A 139 -18.47 -10.38 2.32
N GLU A 140 -18.81 -10.87 1.14
CA GLU A 140 -19.40 -12.19 0.92
C GLU A 140 -18.36 -13.33 0.86
N GLY A 141 -17.09 -13.04 1.16
CA GLY A 141 -15.99 -14.02 1.15
C GLY A 141 -15.52 -14.44 -0.24
N LYS A 142 -15.92 -13.71 -1.30
CA LYS A 142 -15.52 -14.01 -2.68
C LYS A 142 -14.21 -13.33 -3.04
N ARG A 143 -13.54 -13.84 -4.09
CA ARG A 143 -12.39 -13.17 -4.70
C ARG A 143 -12.79 -11.79 -5.25
N ILE A 144 -11.84 -10.87 -5.19
CA ILE A 144 -12.05 -9.49 -5.62
C ILE A 144 -11.81 -9.38 -7.12
N SER A 145 -12.76 -8.78 -7.84
CA SER A 145 -12.61 -8.54 -9.27
C SER A 145 -11.62 -7.39 -9.53
N ALA A 146 -11.03 -7.36 -10.73
CA ALA A 146 -10.14 -6.27 -11.15
C ALA A 146 -10.79 -4.88 -10.99
N LYS A 147 -12.08 -4.74 -11.34
CA LYS A 147 -12.85 -3.50 -11.15
C LYS A 147 -12.93 -3.07 -9.69
N LYS A 148 -13.21 -4.00 -8.77
CA LYS A 148 -13.25 -3.70 -7.33
C LYS A 148 -11.86 -3.37 -6.78
N SER A 149 -10.83 -4.05 -7.27
CA SER A 149 -9.43 -3.77 -6.91
C SER A 149 -9.02 -2.35 -7.33
N LEU A 150 -9.36 -1.96 -8.56
CA LEU A 150 -9.12 -0.61 -9.08
C LEU A 150 -9.88 0.45 -8.27
N LEU A 151 -11.17 0.22 -7.99
CA LEU A 151 -11.97 1.12 -7.15
C LEU A 151 -11.31 1.31 -5.78
N ARG A 152 -10.90 0.23 -5.13
CA ARG A 152 -10.22 0.29 -3.85
C ARG A 152 -8.92 1.09 -3.94
N TRP A 153 -8.13 0.92 -5.00
CA TRP A 153 -6.92 1.69 -5.21
C TRP A 153 -7.19 3.20 -5.33
N LEU A 154 -8.22 3.60 -6.08
CA LEU A 154 -8.64 5.02 -6.15
C LEU A 154 -9.09 5.55 -4.78
N LEU A 155 -9.79 4.73 -3.99
CA LEU A 155 -10.24 5.09 -2.64
C LEU A 155 -9.10 5.21 -1.61
N TYR A 156 -7.88 4.76 -1.93
CA TYR A 156 -6.72 5.11 -1.12
C TYR A 156 -6.47 6.61 -1.11
N LEU A 157 -6.76 7.34 -2.20
CA LEU A 157 -6.71 8.81 -2.19
C LEU A 157 -7.69 9.37 -1.17
N VAL A 158 -8.93 8.90 -1.15
CA VAL A 158 -9.95 9.33 -0.17
C VAL A 158 -9.51 9.03 1.27
N SER A 159 -8.82 7.90 1.48
CA SER A 159 -8.29 7.54 2.81
C SER A 159 -7.07 8.39 3.20
N ALA A 160 -6.29 8.84 2.21
CA ALA A 160 -5.06 9.62 2.41
C ALA A 160 -5.31 11.13 2.57
N LEU A 161 -6.28 11.70 1.85
CA LEU A 161 -6.62 13.13 1.87
C LEU A 161 -6.79 13.73 3.28
N PRO A 162 -7.53 13.10 4.22
CA PRO A 162 -7.65 13.61 5.59
C PRO A 162 -6.42 13.22 6.45
N LEU A 163 -5.21 13.50 5.97
CA LEU A 163 -3.94 13.14 6.64
C LEU A 163 -3.83 11.65 7.01
N GLY A 164 -4.35 10.78 6.14
CA GLY A 164 -4.34 9.34 6.36
C GLY A 164 -5.37 8.82 7.37
N LEU A 165 -6.29 9.67 7.87
CA LEU A 165 -7.30 9.27 8.86
C LEU A 165 -8.13 8.07 8.40
N GLY A 166 -8.40 7.95 7.09
CA GLY A 166 -9.15 6.81 6.56
C GLY A 166 -8.44 5.46 6.70
N PHE A 167 -7.11 5.47 6.85
CA PHE A 167 -6.33 4.28 7.23
C PHE A 167 -6.41 4.04 8.73
N TRP A 168 -6.18 5.07 9.55
CA TRP A 168 -6.25 4.98 11.01
C TRP A 168 -7.63 4.61 11.54
N TRP A 169 -8.67 4.83 10.75
CA TRP A 169 -10.05 4.51 11.08
C TRP A 169 -10.25 3.07 11.60
N LEU A 170 -9.43 2.12 11.14
CA LEU A 170 -9.53 0.74 11.60
C LEU A 170 -9.16 0.55 13.08
N ALA A 171 -8.38 1.46 13.67
CA ALA A 171 -8.01 1.42 15.08
C ALA A 171 -9.19 1.79 16.00
N PHE A 172 -10.17 2.51 15.47
CA PHE A 172 -11.35 2.97 16.20
C PHE A 172 -12.59 2.10 15.96
N ARG A 173 -12.47 1.00 15.19
CA ARG A 173 -13.59 0.12 14.84
C ARG A 173 -13.31 -1.34 15.14
N GLU A 174 -14.31 -1.99 15.71
CA GLU A 174 -14.28 -3.43 16.00
C GLU A 174 -14.24 -4.30 14.74
N ASP A 175 -14.80 -3.80 13.63
CA ASP A 175 -14.80 -4.53 12.35
C ASP A 175 -13.45 -4.47 11.61
N ASN A 176 -12.47 -3.73 12.12
CA ASN A 176 -11.14 -3.56 11.53
C ASN A 176 -11.18 -3.11 10.05
N LEU A 177 -12.18 -2.33 9.65
CA LEU A 177 -12.32 -1.83 8.29
C LEU A 177 -11.87 -0.37 8.17
N THR A 178 -11.14 -0.09 7.09
CA THR A 178 -10.77 1.27 6.68
C THR A 178 -11.85 1.88 5.78
N TRP A 179 -11.75 3.17 5.44
CA TRP A 179 -12.72 3.81 4.55
C TRP A 179 -12.78 3.18 3.15
N HIS A 180 -11.61 2.89 2.57
CA HIS A 180 -11.54 2.22 1.29
C HIS A 180 -12.04 0.76 1.34
N ASP A 181 -11.90 0.06 2.49
CA ASP A 181 -12.52 -1.25 2.70
C ASP A 181 -14.05 -1.14 2.66
N HIS A 182 -14.61 -0.17 3.40
CA HIS A 182 -16.04 0.06 3.53
C HIS A 182 -16.68 0.37 2.17
N ILE A 183 -16.13 1.36 1.48
CA ILE A 183 -16.71 1.86 0.23
C ILE A 183 -16.57 0.79 -0.88
N ALA A 184 -15.44 0.07 -0.93
CA ALA A 184 -15.24 -1.01 -1.91
C ALA A 184 -16.00 -2.31 -1.57
N LYS A 185 -16.65 -2.39 -0.40
CA LYS A 185 -17.31 -3.60 0.14
C LYS A 185 -16.35 -4.80 0.17
N THR A 186 -15.16 -4.55 0.72
CA THR A 186 -14.08 -5.52 0.86
C THR A 186 -13.63 -5.62 2.31
N GLN A 187 -12.93 -6.70 2.63
CA GLN A 187 -12.35 -6.94 3.95
C GLN A 187 -11.00 -7.63 3.81
N VAL A 188 -10.12 -7.40 4.78
CA VAL A 188 -8.84 -8.12 4.90
C VAL A 188 -8.91 -9.03 6.12
N LEU A 189 -8.69 -10.31 5.88
CA LEU A 189 -8.74 -11.36 6.88
C LEU A 189 -7.33 -11.92 7.09
N GLN A 190 -7.04 -12.33 8.31
CA GLN A 190 -5.85 -13.09 8.67
C GLN A 190 -6.28 -14.52 8.98
N PHE A 191 -5.64 -15.49 8.34
CA PHE A 191 -5.83 -16.89 8.71
C PHE A 191 -5.02 -17.19 9.96
N VAL A 192 -5.69 -17.81 10.95
CA VAL A 192 -5.03 -18.32 12.14
C VAL A 192 -4.56 -19.74 11.81
N ASP A 193 -3.27 -20.00 11.90
CA ASP A 193 -2.76 -21.37 11.79
C ASP A 193 -3.26 -22.17 13.00
N PRO A 194 -3.97 -23.29 12.81
CA PRO A 194 -4.45 -24.12 13.92
C PRO A 194 -3.34 -24.57 14.88
N LYS A 195 -2.07 -24.62 14.42
CA LYS A 195 -0.92 -25.05 15.23
C LYS A 195 -0.31 -23.93 16.08
N ASN A 196 -0.70 -22.67 15.87
CA ASN A 196 -0.20 -21.55 16.67
C ASN A 196 -1.31 -20.50 16.84
N PRO A 197 -2.35 -20.78 17.65
CA PRO A 197 -3.39 -19.81 17.96
C PRO A 197 -2.78 -18.62 18.72
N VAL A 198 -3.20 -17.42 18.31
CA VAL A 198 -2.79 -16.14 18.92
C VAL A 198 -3.36 -16.00 20.32
#